data_AF-A0A959HBL8-F1
#
_entry.id   AF-A0A959HBL8-F1
#
_cell.length_a   1.000
_cell.length_b   1.000
_cell.length_c   1.000
_cell.angle_alpha   90.00
_cell.angle_beta   90.00
_cell.angle_gamma   90.00
#
_symmetry.space_group_name_H-M   'P 1'
#
loop_
_entity.id
_entity.type
_entity.pdbx_description
1 polymer ?
#
loop_
_entity_poly.entity_id
_entity_poly.type
_entity_poly.pdbx_seq_one_letter_code
_entity_poly.pdbx_strand_id
1 'polypeptide(L)'
;MRRILHSLVFFLALAIAQAQPTQHIWLLGNTADLPSESPYWVQLRQELEQASKPVYLLIAGDLVPDCDGKSPPEARLQPLLELARGLEGVQVGLLPGDRDWADSGPKGWDCIREMEQFVSKHAPQNVDWLIDDGCPGPDMVEIGDNILLLALNTQWWNHPYRKPIPADAVCDEIVEAAIHEEIEDAIKENQDRNVIITGHFPPYSLGKYGGYFPLSTHLLPPVVGGIYAAYHENVGNVKDISNERFEKLSDYLLDLSREYDNLVFLSGHEANQQIISYDNNCIINSGAPLSASASYVAHNRLARLAHTRGGLIQIHYETNGAVNYTFLRYTGEGSGFAADDTGALYQSPCQPDGSDIPVNQVKVPCLTLSEQEAEPSPVPEKDSVLTAAGAHYAAGALHRLFFGPHYRTSWAVPVMAPVLRLDTAYGGLEVLERGGGRQTISLKMQTEDGRQYVFRSVDKDPVSALSYTLRRTIAAAITRDQTSSQQPYGAIAVAPMLDKLNLLHATPRLYIMPDDPKLGQFRGTFANMLGMVEERPTNGGKGPLPFGNADEIYKSYDLFHEMYDHPDVRLDTREFARARMFDILIGDWSKH
;
A
#
# COMPACT_ATOMS: atom_id res chain seq x y z
N MET A 1 62.51 -33.69 3.75
CA MET A 1 61.60 -33.58 4.91
C MET A 1 61.56 -32.13 5.39
N ARG A 2 60.50 -31.38 5.06
CA ARG A 2 59.90 -30.32 5.90
C ARG A 2 58.71 -29.74 5.14
N ARG A 3 57.52 -30.00 5.67
CA ARG A 3 56.22 -29.46 5.25
C ARG A 3 56.16 -27.99 5.66
N ILE A 4 55.74 -27.10 4.74
CA ILE A 4 55.33 -25.73 5.07
C ILE A 4 53.80 -25.72 5.04
N LEU A 5 53.22 -25.59 6.23
CA LEU A 5 51.79 -25.47 6.49
C LEU A 5 51.38 -24.03 6.15
N HIS A 6 50.54 -23.84 5.13
CA HIS A 6 49.84 -22.58 4.91
C HIS A 6 48.49 -22.67 5.64
N SER A 7 48.38 -21.98 6.77
CA SER A 7 47.10 -21.78 7.45
C SER A 7 46.32 -20.71 6.70
N LEU A 8 45.27 -21.11 5.96
CA LEU A 8 44.21 -20.20 5.53
C LEU A 8 43.37 -19.87 6.77
N VAL A 9 43.44 -18.63 7.24
CA VAL A 9 42.47 -18.08 8.19
C VAL A 9 41.25 -17.66 7.37
N PHE A 10 40.19 -18.47 7.42
CA PHE A 10 38.87 -18.09 6.94
C PHE A 10 38.31 -17.04 7.92
N PHE A 11 38.29 -15.76 7.51
CA PHE A 11 37.48 -14.76 8.21
C PHE A 11 36.02 -15.05 7.87
N LEU A 12 35.33 -15.70 8.82
CA LEU A 12 33.88 -15.79 8.82
C LEU A 12 33.35 -14.38 9.11
N ALA A 13 32.99 -13.62 8.07
CA ALA A 13 32.25 -12.38 8.24
C ALA A 13 30.84 -12.77 8.69
N LEU A 14 30.59 -12.73 10.01
CA LEU A 14 29.22 -12.67 10.50
C LEU A 14 28.62 -11.36 9.97
N ALA A 15 27.74 -11.46 8.97
CA ALA A 15 26.81 -10.41 8.65
C ALA A 15 25.87 -10.26 9.85
N ILE A 16 26.21 -9.37 10.77
CA ILE A 16 25.27 -8.88 11.76
C ILE A 16 24.22 -8.11 10.94
N ALA A 17 23.02 -8.66 10.80
CA ALA A 17 21.88 -7.90 10.30
C ALA A 17 21.74 -6.67 11.20
N GLN A 18 22.14 -5.50 10.71
CA GLN A 18 22.02 -4.27 11.46
C GLN A 18 20.52 -3.97 11.57
N ALA A 19 20.01 -3.91 12.79
CA ALA A 19 18.65 -3.44 13.03
C ALA A 19 18.53 -2.04 12.42
N GLN A 20 17.60 -1.86 11.48
CA GLN A 20 17.39 -0.58 10.81
C GLN A 20 16.94 0.48 11.80
N PRO A 21 17.27 1.77 11.58
CA PRO A 21 16.83 2.84 12.47
C PRO A 21 15.31 3.02 12.40
N THR A 22 14.70 3.36 13.54
CA THR A 22 13.30 3.81 13.61
C THR A 22 13.08 4.95 12.61
N GLN A 23 12.06 4.82 11.76
CA GLN A 23 11.68 5.85 10.78
C GLN A 23 10.56 6.71 11.35
N HIS A 24 10.61 8.02 11.11
CA HIS A 24 9.60 8.96 11.62
C HIS A 24 8.92 9.71 10.47
N ILE A 25 7.61 9.55 10.33
CA ILE A 25 6.80 10.31 9.37
C ILE A 25 6.04 11.40 10.13
N TRP A 26 6.20 12.66 9.74
CA TRP A 26 5.50 13.79 10.35
C TRP A 26 4.51 14.34 9.33
N LEU A 27 3.24 14.45 9.70
CA LEU A 27 2.16 14.86 8.81
C LEU A 27 1.60 16.22 9.20
N LEU A 28 1.59 17.13 8.24
CA LEU A 28 1.04 18.47 8.37
C LEU A 28 0.33 18.89 7.08
N GLY A 29 -0.88 19.42 7.15
CA GLY A 29 -1.61 20.00 6.02
C GLY A 29 -2.06 21.42 6.31
N ASN A 30 -2.65 22.08 5.31
CA ASN A 30 -3.22 23.43 5.42
C ASN A 30 -2.21 24.46 5.94
N THR A 31 -0.95 24.35 5.50
CA THR A 31 0.12 25.28 5.91
C THR A 31 -0.15 26.72 5.48
N ALA A 32 -1.01 26.93 4.48
CA ALA A 32 -1.55 28.22 4.09
C ALA A 32 -2.24 28.99 5.25
N ASP A 33 -2.75 28.28 6.26
CA ASP A 33 -3.37 28.88 7.45
C ASP A 33 -2.32 29.46 8.42
N LEU A 34 -1.03 29.15 8.22
CA LEU A 34 0.08 29.72 8.98
C LEU A 34 0.52 31.06 8.36
N PRO A 35 0.55 32.16 9.14
CA PRO A 35 1.20 33.38 8.71
C PRO A 35 2.69 33.14 8.37
N SER A 36 3.24 33.86 7.39
CA SER A 36 4.64 33.69 6.97
C SER A 36 5.65 33.92 8.11
N GLU A 37 5.35 34.85 9.03
CA GLU A 37 6.17 35.14 10.22
C GLU A 37 5.66 34.44 11.49
N SER A 38 4.89 33.34 11.34
CA SER A 38 4.35 32.61 12.49
C SER A 38 5.45 32.01 13.37
N PRO A 39 5.39 32.18 14.70
CA PRO A 39 6.27 31.48 15.64
C PRO A 39 6.24 29.95 15.51
N TYR A 40 5.16 29.41 14.93
CA TYR A 40 5.01 28.00 14.61
C TYR A 40 6.19 27.47 13.78
N TRP A 41 6.64 28.20 12.75
CA TRP A 41 7.74 27.76 11.88
C TRP A 41 9.06 27.60 12.64
N VAL A 42 9.35 28.56 13.52
CA VAL A 42 10.57 28.54 14.35
C VAL A 42 10.53 27.37 15.33
N GLN A 43 9.38 27.15 15.98
CA GLN A 43 9.22 26.04 16.93
C GLN A 43 9.24 24.68 16.22
N LEU A 44 8.59 24.56 15.06
CA LEU A 44 8.61 23.34 14.26
C LEU A 44 10.03 23.01 13.81
N ARG A 45 10.81 24.02 13.41
CA ARG A 45 12.23 23.85 13.09
C ARG A 45 13.01 23.28 14.27
N GLN A 46 12.81 23.83 15.47
CA GLN A 46 13.48 23.35 16.68
C GLN A 46 13.11 21.90 17.02
N GLU A 47 11.83 21.54 16.89
CA GLU A 47 11.37 20.16 17.08
C GLU A 47 12.02 19.22 16.06
N LEU A 48 12.07 19.62 14.78
CA LEU A 48 12.73 18.85 13.74
C LEU A 48 14.23 18.71 14.00
N GLU A 49 14.93 19.75 14.42
CA GLU A 49 16.37 19.70 14.74
C GLU A 49 16.67 18.75 15.92
N GLN A 50 15.76 18.64 16.89
CA GLN A 50 15.91 17.80 18.08
C GLN A 50 15.37 16.37 17.91
N ALA A 51 14.57 16.13 16.87
CA ALA A 51 13.97 14.83 16.62
C ALA A 51 15.02 13.75 16.32
N SER A 52 14.74 12.53 16.79
CA SER A 52 15.44 11.32 16.32
C SER A 52 15.35 11.23 14.80
N LYS A 53 16.48 10.91 14.16
CA LYS A 53 16.61 10.81 12.70
C LYS A 53 16.61 9.35 12.26
N PRO A 54 16.18 9.06 11.02
CA PRO A 54 15.68 9.99 9.97
C PRO A 54 14.21 10.42 10.15
N VAL A 55 13.86 11.59 9.62
CA VAL A 55 12.49 12.13 9.58
C VAL A 55 12.07 12.40 8.14
N TYR A 56 10.85 12.01 7.80
CA TYR A 56 10.16 12.43 6.58
C TYR A 56 8.98 13.33 6.95
N LEU A 57 9.07 14.62 6.64
CA LEU A 57 8.01 15.59 6.86
C LEU A 57 7.15 15.67 5.59
N LEU A 58 5.94 15.15 5.67
CA LEU A 58 4.95 15.21 4.60
C LEU A 58 4.04 16.42 4.81
N ILE A 59 4.06 17.35 3.85
CA ILE A 59 3.14 18.48 3.78
C ILE A 59 2.00 18.14 2.81
N ALA A 60 0.85 17.75 3.36
CA ALA A 60 -0.29 17.20 2.63
C ALA A 60 -1.29 18.28 2.16
N GLY A 61 -0.82 19.23 1.34
CA GLY A 61 -1.65 20.18 0.60
C GLY A 61 -2.05 21.45 1.33
N ASP A 62 -2.68 22.34 0.55
CA ASP A 62 -3.01 23.72 0.89
C ASP A 62 -1.76 24.48 1.35
N LEU A 63 -0.79 24.55 0.44
CA LEU A 63 0.49 25.23 0.59
C LEU A 63 0.31 26.75 0.49
N VAL A 64 -0.61 27.20 -0.37
CA VAL A 64 -0.96 28.61 -0.56
C VAL A 64 -2.43 28.87 -0.23
N PRO A 65 -2.79 30.07 0.28
CA PRO A 65 -4.17 30.37 0.69
C PRO A 65 -5.11 30.55 -0.50
N ASP A 66 -4.58 31.05 -1.61
CA ASP A 66 -5.27 31.23 -2.88
C ASP A 66 -4.26 31.15 -4.03
N CYS A 67 -4.77 30.79 -5.20
CA CYS A 67 -4.06 30.96 -6.46
C CYS A 67 -4.93 31.73 -7.46
N ASP A 68 -5.16 33.02 -7.16
CA ASP A 68 -5.98 33.92 -7.98
C ASP A 68 -5.15 34.88 -8.85
N GLY A 69 -3.81 34.82 -8.72
CA GLY A 69 -2.85 35.69 -9.40
C GLY A 69 -2.66 37.07 -8.78
N LYS A 70 -3.23 37.35 -7.60
CA LYS A 70 -3.01 38.61 -6.85
C LYS A 70 -1.85 38.51 -5.86
N SER A 71 -1.62 37.32 -5.31
CA SER A 71 -0.51 37.01 -4.40
C SER A 71 0.48 36.09 -5.12
N PRO A 72 1.77 36.45 -5.22
CA PRO A 72 2.77 35.56 -5.79
C PRO A 72 2.93 34.33 -4.88
N PRO A 73 2.85 33.08 -5.41
CA PRO A 73 3.07 31.86 -4.62
C PRO A 73 4.39 31.88 -3.84
N GLU A 74 5.38 32.61 -4.35
CA GLU A 74 6.72 32.79 -3.79
C GLU A 74 6.69 33.25 -2.33
N ALA A 75 5.86 34.24 -1.98
CA ALA A 75 5.82 34.80 -0.64
C ALA A 75 5.28 33.83 0.42
N ARG A 76 4.57 32.77 -0.01
CA ARG A 76 3.90 31.80 0.85
C ARG A 76 4.65 30.47 0.92
N LEU A 77 5.34 30.08 -0.14
CA LEU A 77 6.21 28.91 -0.14
C LEU A 77 7.57 29.20 0.53
N GLN A 78 8.04 30.46 0.54
CA GLN A 78 9.34 30.82 1.13
C GLN A 78 9.52 30.32 2.57
N PRO A 79 8.60 30.54 3.53
CA PRO A 79 8.78 30.07 4.92
C PRO A 79 8.95 28.55 5.02
N LEU A 80 8.25 27.80 4.17
CA LEU A 80 8.36 26.35 4.10
C LEU A 80 9.74 25.94 3.56
N LEU A 81 10.21 26.57 2.48
CA LEU A 81 11.54 26.29 1.94
C LEU A 81 12.64 26.69 2.94
N GLU A 82 12.48 27.78 3.68
CA GLU A 82 13.41 28.17 4.76
C GLU A 82 13.37 27.22 5.96
N LEU A 83 12.20 26.65 6.31
CA LEU A 83 12.09 25.61 7.33
C LEU A 83 13.02 24.44 7.00
N ALA A 84 12.99 23.97 5.75
CA ALA A 84 13.74 22.79 5.31
C ALA A 84 15.26 23.03 5.18
N ARG A 85 15.70 24.27 4.95
CA ARG A 85 17.11 24.59 4.68
C ARG A 85 18.03 24.23 5.84
N GLY A 86 19.05 23.43 5.53
CA GLY A 86 20.10 23.04 6.47
C GLY A 86 19.64 22.04 7.55
N LEU A 87 18.46 21.42 7.41
CA LEU A 87 18.03 20.33 8.28
C LEU A 87 18.71 19.02 7.85
N GLU A 88 19.60 18.50 8.69
CA GLU A 88 20.23 17.19 8.46
C GLU A 88 19.28 16.04 8.84
N GLY A 89 19.22 15.01 8.00
CA GLY A 89 18.39 13.82 8.24
C GLY A 89 16.88 14.07 8.17
N VAL A 90 16.43 15.18 7.57
CA VAL A 90 15.03 15.48 7.31
C VAL A 90 14.79 15.56 5.80
N GLN A 91 13.90 14.74 5.28
CA GLN A 91 13.34 14.87 3.94
C GLN A 91 11.96 15.51 4.05
N VAL A 92 11.59 16.37 3.08
CA VAL A 92 10.31 17.07 3.06
C VAL A 92 9.60 16.78 1.75
N GLY A 93 8.45 16.11 1.81
CA GLY A 93 7.60 15.87 0.65
C GLY A 93 6.47 16.89 0.59
N LEU A 94 6.30 17.53 -0.56
CA LEU A 94 5.23 18.49 -0.83
C LEU A 94 4.17 17.87 -1.74
N LEU A 95 2.92 17.91 -1.31
CA LEU A 95 1.77 17.50 -2.10
C LEU A 95 0.80 18.68 -2.23
N PRO A 96 0.24 18.98 -3.42
CA PRO A 96 -0.75 20.06 -3.56
C PRO A 96 -2.15 19.66 -3.05
N GLY A 97 -2.90 20.65 -2.54
CA GLY A 97 -4.29 20.57 -2.09
C GLY A 97 -5.30 21.32 -2.96
N ASP A 98 -6.54 21.48 -2.48
CA ASP A 98 -7.59 22.12 -3.28
C ASP A 98 -7.33 23.62 -3.51
N ARG A 99 -6.79 24.35 -2.52
CA ARG A 99 -6.45 25.77 -2.69
C ARG A 99 -5.31 25.98 -3.67
N ASP A 100 -4.35 25.06 -3.69
CA ASP A 100 -3.23 25.04 -4.62
C ASP A 100 -3.72 24.85 -6.07
N TRP A 101 -4.77 24.05 -6.25
CA TRP A 101 -5.53 23.90 -7.50
C TRP A 101 -6.59 25.00 -7.72
N ALA A 102 -6.39 26.18 -7.13
CA ALA A 102 -7.29 27.34 -7.22
C ALA A 102 -8.74 27.03 -6.83
N ASP A 103 -8.95 26.23 -5.77
CA ASP A 103 -10.26 25.75 -5.30
C ASP A 103 -11.06 25.08 -6.42
N SER A 104 -10.38 24.26 -7.23
CA SER A 104 -10.97 23.67 -8.44
C SER A 104 -11.42 24.72 -9.47
N GLY A 105 -10.69 25.83 -9.59
CA GLY A 105 -10.96 26.90 -10.56
C GLY A 105 -10.28 26.72 -11.92
N PRO A 106 -10.64 27.49 -12.96
CA PRO A 106 -10.12 27.31 -14.33
C PRO A 106 -8.60 27.42 -14.51
N LYS A 107 -7.90 28.03 -13.54
CA LYS A 107 -6.44 28.21 -13.54
C LYS A 107 -5.70 27.16 -12.71
N GLY A 108 -6.39 26.16 -12.15
CA GLY A 108 -5.81 25.23 -11.19
C GLY A 108 -4.54 24.54 -11.69
N TRP A 109 -4.53 24.02 -12.92
CA TRP A 109 -3.33 23.39 -13.47
C TRP A 109 -2.18 24.37 -13.71
N ASP A 110 -2.47 25.59 -14.19
CA ASP A 110 -1.45 26.63 -14.37
C ASP A 110 -0.80 26.99 -13.02
N CYS A 111 -1.61 27.08 -11.95
CA CYS A 111 -1.15 27.31 -10.58
C CYS A 111 -0.18 26.24 -10.09
N ILE A 112 -0.52 24.97 -10.29
CA ILE A 112 0.35 23.85 -9.92
C ILE A 112 1.72 23.98 -10.60
N ARG A 113 1.73 24.20 -11.91
CA ARG A 113 2.98 24.31 -12.68
C ARG A 113 3.82 25.52 -12.27
N GLU A 114 3.19 26.64 -11.94
CA GLU A 114 3.89 27.83 -11.43
C GLU A 114 4.55 27.56 -10.07
N MET A 115 3.84 26.89 -9.15
CA MET A 115 4.36 26.54 -7.83
C MET A 115 5.48 25.51 -7.90
N GLU A 116 5.29 24.44 -8.67
CA GLU A 116 6.29 23.40 -8.90
C GLU A 116 7.57 23.99 -9.51
N GLN A 117 7.42 24.86 -10.52
CA GLN A 117 8.56 25.55 -11.11
C GLN A 117 9.29 26.46 -10.09
N PHE A 118 8.56 27.09 -9.16
CA PHE A 118 9.18 27.87 -8.10
C PHE A 118 9.96 26.99 -7.12
N VAL A 119 9.36 25.90 -6.66
CA VAL A 119 9.97 24.93 -5.73
C VAL A 119 11.23 24.35 -6.37
N SER A 120 11.15 23.82 -7.59
CA SER A 120 12.29 23.26 -8.34
C SER A 120 13.49 24.22 -8.44
N LYS A 121 13.25 25.53 -8.52
CA LYS A 121 14.31 26.55 -8.62
C LYS A 121 14.92 26.98 -7.29
N HIS A 122 14.17 26.93 -6.18
CA HIS A 122 14.55 27.60 -4.93
C HIS A 122 14.64 26.68 -3.71
N ALA A 123 14.08 25.47 -3.82
CA ALA A 123 14.05 24.51 -2.74
C ALA A 123 15.45 23.91 -2.48
N PRO A 124 15.79 23.63 -1.21
CA PRO A 124 16.98 22.85 -0.90
C PRO A 124 16.81 21.40 -1.38
N GLN A 125 17.92 20.66 -1.49
CA GLN A 125 17.95 19.29 -2.02
C GLN A 125 17.12 18.27 -1.23
N ASN A 126 16.73 18.58 0.01
CA ASN A 126 15.94 17.72 0.87
C ASN A 126 14.43 18.03 0.82
N VAL A 127 13.99 18.82 -0.14
CA VAL A 127 12.59 19.11 -0.42
C VAL A 127 12.27 18.53 -1.78
N ASP A 128 11.20 17.75 -1.82
CA ASP A 128 10.73 17.09 -3.01
C ASP A 128 9.28 17.51 -3.30
N TRP A 129 8.99 17.75 -4.58
CA TRP A 129 7.62 17.96 -5.05
C TRP A 129 7.12 16.60 -5.52
N LEU A 130 6.16 16.01 -4.81
CA LEU A 130 5.93 14.56 -4.90
C LEU A 130 5.27 14.09 -6.19
N ILE A 131 4.61 14.99 -6.93
CA ILE A 131 3.86 14.62 -8.14
C ILE A 131 4.03 15.70 -9.20
N ASP A 132 4.78 15.37 -10.25
CA ASP A 132 5.18 16.31 -11.27
C ASP A 132 4.02 16.68 -12.22
N ASP A 133 4.11 17.89 -12.80
CA ASP A 133 3.24 18.44 -13.85
C ASP A 133 1.73 18.40 -13.55
N GLY A 134 1.33 18.20 -12.29
CA GLY A 134 -0.06 18.04 -11.88
C GLY A 134 -0.68 16.72 -12.34
N CYS A 135 0.12 15.68 -12.56
CA CYS A 135 -0.32 14.32 -12.87
C CYS A 135 -1.15 13.72 -11.70
N PRO A 136 -1.95 12.67 -11.94
CA PRO A 136 -2.77 12.03 -10.91
C PRO A 136 -2.00 11.17 -9.91
N GLY A 137 -0.80 10.69 -10.26
CA GLY A 137 -0.07 9.63 -9.56
C GLY A 137 -0.61 8.22 -9.88
N PRO A 138 -0.08 7.16 -9.24
CA PRO A 138 0.80 7.19 -8.08
C PRO A 138 2.27 7.45 -8.39
N ASP A 139 2.87 8.41 -7.69
CA ASP A 139 4.33 8.53 -7.66
C ASP A 139 4.86 7.81 -6.42
N MET A 140 5.95 7.06 -6.57
CA MET A 140 6.45 6.15 -5.54
C MET A 140 7.74 6.67 -4.91
N VAL A 141 7.74 6.81 -3.59
CA VAL A 141 8.91 7.25 -2.82
C VAL A 141 9.28 6.20 -1.78
N GLU A 142 10.50 5.69 -1.85
CA GLU A 142 11.04 4.76 -0.86
C GLU A 142 11.60 5.52 0.34
N ILE A 143 11.05 5.28 1.54
CA ILE A 143 11.49 5.92 2.78
C ILE A 143 12.22 4.88 3.64
N GLY A 144 13.54 4.84 3.45
CA GLY A 144 14.34 3.72 3.93
C GLY A 144 13.88 2.40 3.30
N ASP A 145 14.25 1.29 3.92
CA ASP A 145 14.05 -0.02 3.28
C ASP A 145 12.62 -0.56 3.47
N ASN A 146 11.89 -0.11 4.51
CA ASN A 146 10.65 -0.76 4.96
C ASN A 146 9.38 0.09 4.79
N ILE A 147 9.45 1.26 4.16
CA ILE A 147 8.30 2.12 3.90
C ILE A 147 8.26 2.49 2.42
N LEU A 148 7.12 2.26 1.78
CA LEU A 148 6.80 2.77 0.45
C LEU A 148 5.70 3.82 0.60
N LEU A 149 5.95 5.02 0.11
CA LEU A 149 4.96 6.09 0.03
C LEU A 149 4.46 6.22 -1.41
N LEU A 150 3.15 6.10 -1.59
CA LEU A 150 2.42 6.30 -2.84
C LEU A 150 1.73 7.66 -2.79
N ALA A 151 2.22 8.63 -3.55
CA ALA A 151 1.67 9.97 -3.62
C ALA A 151 0.59 10.06 -4.71
N LEU A 152 -0.61 10.50 -4.33
CA LEU A 152 -1.75 10.69 -5.21
C LEU A 152 -2.17 12.15 -5.25
N ASN A 153 -2.39 12.67 -6.44
CA ASN A 153 -2.96 14.00 -6.62
C ASN A 153 -4.48 13.89 -6.53
N THR A 154 -4.99 13.70 -5.32
CA THR A 154 -6.42 13.50 -5.08
C THR A 154 -7.28 14.63 -5.64
N GLN A 155 -6.73 15.84 -5.72
CA GLN A 155 -7.44 16.99 -6.26
C GLN A 155 -7.59 16.94 -7.78
N TRP A 156 -6.66 16.29 -8.50
CA TRP A 156 -6.80 16.06 -9.94
C TRP A 156 -8.13 15.40 -10.27
N TRP A 157 -8.56 14.42 -9.47
CA TRP A 157 -9.82 13.68 -9.65
C TRP A 157 -11.05 14.56 -9.50
N ASN A 158 -11.02 15.46 -8.51
CA ASN A 158 -12.11 16.39 -8.21
C ASN A 158 -12.13 17.62 -9.14
N HIS A 159 -11.01 17.95 -9.79
CA HIS A 159 -10.85 19.13 -10.63
C HIS A 159 -11.68 19.05 -11.92
N PRO A 160 -12.60 19.99 -12.17
CA PRO A 160 -13.51 19.94 -13.32
C PRO A 160 -13.02 20.70 -14.55
N TYR A 161 -11.95 21.49 -14.42
CA TYR A 161 -11.40 22.30 -15.53
C TYR A 161 -10.19 21.60 -16.16
N ARG A 162 -9.40 22.37 -16.93
CA ARG A 162 -8.24 21.86 -17.64
C ARG A 162 -7.21 21.30 -16.64
N LYS A 163 -6.82 20.07 -16.88
CA LYS A 163 -5.80 19.28 -16.18
C LYS A 163 -5.12 18.37 -17.22
N PRO A 164 -3.98 17.73 -16.91
CA PRO A 164 -3.32 16.82 -17.86
C PRO A 164 -4.28 15.77 -18.44
N ILE A 165 -4.23 15.58 -19.76
CA ILE A 165 -4.97 14.53 -20.49
C ILE A 165 -4.02 13.72 -21.39
N PRO A 166 -4.40 12.51 -21.88
CA PRO A 166 -3.51 11.64 -22.69
C PRO A 166 -2.87 12.35 -23.88
N ALA A 167 -3.58 13.32 -24.45
CA ALA A 167 -3.11 14.09 -25.60
C ALA A 167 -2.00 15.11 -25.27
N ASP A 168 -1.83 15.49 -24.00
CA ASP A 168 -0.77 16.42 -23.59
C ASP A 168 0.60 15.72 -23.52
N ALA A 169 0.63 14.38 -23.33
CA ALA A 169 1.84 13.56 -23.21
C ALA A 169 2.84 14.09 -22.16
N VAL A 170 2.32 14.55 -21.02
CA VAL A 170 3.10 15.07 -19.89
C VAL A 170 3.19 14.10 -18.71
N CYS A 171 2.27 13.15 -18.62
CA CYS A 171 2.21 12.15 -17.57
C CYS A 171 2.39 10.77 -18.18
N ASP A 172 3.07 9.88 -17.44
CA ASP A 172 3.28 8.50 -17.87
C ASP A 172 1.94 7.76 -18.00
N GLU A 173 1.11 7.79 -16.96
CA GLU A 173 -0.21 7.17 -16.97
C GLU A 173 -1.32 8.09 -16.43
N ILE A 174 -2.44 8.15 -17.14
CA ILE A 174 -3.59 9.02 -16.82
C ILE A 174 -4.96 8.44 -17.18
N VAL A 175 -4.98 7.17 -17.56
CA VAL A 175 -6.20 6.37 -17.69
C VAL A 175 -6.54 5.80 -16.31
N GLU A 176 -7.72 6.15 -15.79
CA GLU A 176 -8.21 5.73 -14.47
C GLU A 176 -8.00 4.24 -14.17
N ALA A 177 -8.29 3.36 -15.14
CA ALA A 177 -8.13 1.92 -14.96
C ALA A 177 -6.66 1.50 -14.78
N ALA A 178 -5.73 2.15 -15.48
CA ALA A 178 -4.31 1.86 -15.39
C ALA A 178 -3.70 2.44 -14.11
N ILE A 179 -4.14 3.64 -13.68
CA ILE A 179 -3.78 4.19 -12.37
C ILE A 179 -4.22 3.24 -11.24
N HIS A 180 -5.45 2.71 -11.31
CA HIS A 180 -5.92 1.73 -10.33
C HIS A 180 -5.09 0.42 -10.36
N GLU A 181 -4.66 -0.03 -11.54
CA GLU A 181 -3.78 -1.19 -11.66
C GLU A 181 -2.42 -0.93 -11.01
N GLU A 182 -1.83 0.25 -11.26
CA GLU A 182 -0.53 0.64 -10.71
C GLU A 182 -0.55 0.76 -9.19
N ILE A 183 -1.56 1.41 -8.61
CA ILE A 183 -1.74 1.48 -7.15
C ILE A 183 -1.86 0.07 -6.57
N GLU A 184 -2.69 -0.78 -7.17
CA GLU A 184 -2.93 -2.12 -6.67
C GLU A 184 -1.67 -2.99 -6.77
N ASP A 185 -0.93 -2.88 -7.86
CA ASP A 185 0.34 -3.57 -8.07
C ASP A 185 1.41 -3.11 -7.08
N ALA A 186 1.55 -1.80 -6.87
CA ALA A 186 2.48 -1.25 -5.89
C ALA A 186 2.20 -1.79 -4.48
N ILE A 187 0.92 -1.88 -4.09
CA ILE A 187 0.52 -2.48 -2.81
C ILE A 187 0.84 -3.99 -2.77
N LYS A 188 0.46 -4.75 -3.82
CA LYS A 188 0.71 -6.20 -3.92
C LYS A 188 2.19 -6.55 -3.88
N GLU A 189 3.04 -5.68 -4.41
CA GLU A 189 4.47 -5.91 -4.51
C GLU A 189 5.26 -5.49 -3.28
N ASN A 190 4.62 -4.83 -2.33
CA ASN A 190 5.25 -4.29 -1.13
C ASN A 190 4.48 -4.68 0.14
N GLN A 191 3.84 -5.86 0.16
CA GLN A 191 3.09 -6.34 1.33
C GLN A 191 3.98 -6.69 2.54
N ASP A 192 5.28 -6.81 2.34
CA ASP A 192 6.31 -6.93 3.39
C ASP A 192 6.86 -5.59 3.88
N ARG A 193 6.44 -4.48 3.28
CA ARG A 193 6.76 -3.11 3.70
C ARG A 193 5.52 -2.46 4.31
N ASN A 194 5.73 -1.31 4.94
CA ASN A 194 4.63 -0.43 5.32
C ASN A 194 4.27 0.43 4.11
N VAL A 195 3.04 0.31 3.61
CA VAL A 195 2.59 1.09 2.47
C VAL A 195 1.78 2.28 2.96
N ILE A 196 2.26 3.47 2.64
CA ILE A 196 1.60 4.74 2.90
C ILE A 196 0.97 5.22 1.60
N ILE A 197 -0.32 5.53 1.61
CA ILE A 197 -0.97 6.21 0.49
C ILE A 197 -1.24 7.64 0.95
N THR A 198 -0.70 8.63 0.25
CA THR A 198 -0.90 10.03 0.62
C THR A 198 -1.59 10.81 -0.47
N GLY A 199 -2.48 11.70 -0.05
CA GLY A 199 -3.21 12.62 -0.91
C GLY A 199 -3.76 13.75 -0.04
N HIS A 200 -4.14 14.87 -0.64
CA HIS A 200 -4.70 15.96 0.15
C HIS A 200 -6.04 15.55 0.78
N PHE A 201 -6.94 14.97 -0.02
CA PHE A 201 -8.24 14.48 0.42
C PHE A 201 -8.13 13.08 1.03
N PRO A 202 -8.68 12.84 2.24
CA PRO A 202 -8.81 11.49 2.75
C PRO A 202 -9.93 10.73 2.03
N PRO A 203 -9.84 9.38 1.93
CA PRO A 203 -10.92 8.54 1.42
C PRO A 203 -12.09 8.38 2.41
N TYR A 204 -11.94 8.85 3.66
CA TYR A 204 -13.03 8.92 4.64
C TYR A 204 -12.65 9.93 5.74
N SER A 205 -13.62 10.69 6.23
CA SER A 205 -13.41 11.70 7.28
C SER A 205 -14.60 11.77 8.22
N LEU A 206 -14.31 12.12 9.49
CA LEU A 206 -15.33 12.47 10.50
C LEU A 206 -15.56 13.98 10.64
N GLY A 207 -15.02 14.77 9.72
CA GLY A 207 -15.13 16.23 9.69
C GLY A 207 -16.26 16.71 8.78
N LYS A 208 -16.28 18.03 8.53
CA LYS A 208 -17.39 18.66 7.79
C LYS A 208 -17.38 18.29 6.31
N TYR A 209 -16.21 18.18 5.70
CA TYR A 209 -16.06 17.77 4.30
C TYR A 209 -16.38 16.28 4.11
N GLY A 210 -16.29 15.49 5.17
CA GLY A 210 -16.85 14.13 5.27
C GLY A 210 -18.35 14.07 5.56
N GLY A 211 -19.07 15.20 5.59
CA GLY A 211 -20.52 15.25 5.83
C GLY A 211 -20.94 15.27 7.31
N TYR A 212 -20.00 15.34 8.26
CA TYR A 212 -20.32 15.36 9.68
C TYR A 212 -20.43 16.77 10.23
N PHE A 213 -21.59 17.10 10.81
CA PHE A 213 -21.88 18.42 11.35
C PHE A 213 -22.24 18.38 12.84
N PRO A 214 -21.97 19.45 13.60
CA PRO A 214 -22.46 19.56 14.97
C PRO A 214 -23.98 19.70 14.96
N LEU A 215 -24.63 19.25 16.04
CA LEU A 215 -26.09 19.33 16.18
C LEU A 215 -26.62 20.76 15.97
N SER A 216 -25.84 21.79 16.32
CA SER A 216 -26.18 23.19 16.10
C SER A 216 -26.40 23.56 14.63
N THR A 217 -25.72 22.92 13.68
CA THR A 217 -25.92 23.15 12.24
C THR A 217 -27.33 22.72 11.82
N HIS A 218 -27.82 21.61 12.36
CA HIS A 218 -29.17 21.12 12.06
C HIS A 218 -30.28 21.98 12.69
N LEU A 219 -29.93 22.85 13.65
CA LEU A 219 -30.86 23.74 14.37
C LEU A 219 -30.91 25.18 13.82
N LEU A 220 -30.09 25.52 12.81
CA LEU A 220 -30.27 26.72 11.98
C LEU A 220 -31.68 26.68 11.34
N PRO A 221 -32.34 27.85 11.06
CA PRO A 221 -33.81 27.97 10.97
C PRO A 221 -34.51 26.74 10.38
N PRO A 222 -35.57 26.23 11.05
CA PRO A 222 -36.04 24.86 10.90
C PRO A 222 -36.19 24.47 9.44
N VAL A 223 -35.61 23.31 9.07
CA VAL A 223 -35.47 22.73 7.73
C VAL A 223 -34.21 23.15 6.97
N VAL A 224 -33.75 24.41 7.00
CA VAL A 224 -32.62 24.87 6.16
C VAL A 224 -31.30 24.22 6.56
N GLY A 225 -31.01 24.17 7.87
CA GLY A 225 -29.78 23.55 8.38
C GLY A 225 -29.69 22.06 8.09
N GLY A 226 -30.83 21.36 8.14
CA GLY A 226 -30.92 19.93 7.79
C GLY A 226 -30.68 19.67 6.31
N ILE A 227 -31.24 20.50 5.41
CA ILE A 227 -30.98 20.40 3.96
C ILE A 227 -29.51 20.68 3.65
N TYR A 228 -28.91 21.68 4.29
CA TYR A 228 -27.50 22.01 4.12
C TYR A 228 -26.60 20.82 4.50
N ALA A 229 -26.79 20.25 5.70
CA ALA A 229 -26.02 19.09 6.13
C ALA A 229 -26.23 17.89 5.19
N ALA A 230 -27.48 17.60 4.81
CA ALA A 230 -27.80 16.50 3.91
C ALA A 230 -27.17 16.67 2.51
N TYR A 231 -27.09 17.90 2.00
CA TYR A 231 -26.40 18.18 0.73
C TYR A 231 -24.92 17.84 0.81
N HIS A 232 -24.21 18.29 1.86
CA HIS A 232 -22.79 18.00 2.05
C HIS A 232 -22.51 16.52 2.37
N GLU A 233 -23.45 15.82 3.00
CA GLU A 233 -23.33 14.39 3.30
C GLU A 233 -23.53 13.49 2.06
N ASN A 234 -24.36 13.89 1.09
CA ASN A 234 -24.81 12.98 0.02
C ASN A 234 -24.53 13.44 -1.41
N VAL A 235 -24.16 14.71 -1.64
CA VAL A 235 -23.95 15.27 -2.99
C VAL A 235 -22.65 16.04 -3.06
N GLY A 236 -22.44 16.91 -2.07
CA GLY A 236 -21.20 17.65 -1.93
C GLY A 236 -20.95 18.70 -3.01
N ASN A 237 -19.93 19.51 -2.78
CA ASN A 237 -19.28 20.40 -3.73
C ASN A 237 -17.83 19.94 -3.96
N VAL A 238 -17.00 20.75 -4.63
CA VAL A 238 -15.60 20.42 -4.96
C VAL A 238 -14.65 20.31 -3.76
N LYS A 239 -15.15 20.46 -2.53
CA LYS A 239 -14.41 20.24 -1.28
C LYS A 239 -14.98 19.07 -0.46
N ASP A 240 -16.11 18.51 -0.85
CA ASP A 240 -16.71 17.43 -0.07
C ASP A 240 -16.29 16.06 -0.61
N ILE A 241 -16.07 15.11 0.29
CA ILE A 241 -15.72 13.72 -0.09
C ILE A 241 -16.86 13.06 -0.85
N SER A 242 -18.11 13.45 -0.57
CA SER A 242 -19.33 12.99 -1.24
C SER A 242 -19.48 13.50 -2.69
N ASN A 243 -18.54 14.29 -3.20
CA ASN A 243 -18.58 14.76 -4.58
C ASN A 243 -18.51 13.60 -5.57
N GLU A 244 -19.41 13.55 -6.56
CA GLU A 244 -19.46 12.50 -7.58
C GLU A 244 -18.13 12.21 -8.32
N ARG A 245 -17.23 13.21 -8.41
CA ARG A 245 -15.92 13.05 -9.06
C ARG A 245 -14.90 12.38 -8.16
N PHE A 246 -14.93 12.68 -6.86
CA PHE A 246 -13.97 12.14 -5.89
C PHE A 246 -14.48 10.85 -5.23
N GLU A 247 -15.79 10.70 -5.03
CA GLU A 247 -16.41 9.53 -4.40
C GLU A 247 -15.94 8.21 -5.00
N LYS A 248 -15.74 8.15 -6.33
CA LYS A 248 -15.22 6.96 -7.01
C LYS A 248 -13.82 6.55 -6.56
N LEU A 249 -12.90 7.52 -6.48
CA LEU A 249 -11.55 7.27 -5.98
C LEU A 249 -11.61 6.93 -4.49
N SER A 250 -12.40 7.67 -3.73
CA SER A 250 -12.64 7.44 -2.31
C SER A 250 -13.07 6.00 -2.04
N ASP A 251 -14.10 5.52 -2.75
CA ASP A 251 -14.61 4.16 -2.65
C ASP A 251 -13.57 3.11 -3.06
N TYR A 252 -12.82 3.37 -4.15
CA TYR A 252 -11.72 2.50 -4.58
C TYR A 252 -10.63 2.37 -3.50
N LEU A 253 -10.18 3.47 -2.90
CA LEU A 253 -9.18 3.47 -1.83
C LEU A 253 -9.70 2.78 -0.55
N LEU A 254 -10.99 2.94 -0.23
CA LEU A 254 -11.63 2.19 0.85
C LEU A 254 -11.76 0.69 0.53
N ASP A 255 -11.96 0.32 -0.73
CA ASP A 255 -11.95 -1.07 -1.17
C ASP A 255 -10.56 -1.69 -1.06
N LEU A 256 -9.49 -0.97 -1.42
CA LEU A 256 -8.12 -1.39 -1.16
C LEU A 256 -7.87 -1.60 0.33
N SER A 257 -8.36 -0.69 1.19
CA SER A 257 -8.30 -0.82 2.64
C SER A 257 -9.05 -2.03 3.20
N ARG A 258 -10.00 -2.59 2.43
CA ARG A 258 -10.71 -3.83 2.81
C ARG A 258 -9.99 -5.06 2.28
N GLU A 259 -9.17 -4.92 1.25
CA GLU A 259 -8.51 -6.03 0.56
C GLU A 259 -7.12 -6.32 1.12
N TYR A 260 -6.36 -5.27 1.43
CA TYR A 260 -4.99 -5.34 1.90
C TYR A 260 -4.87 -4.87 3.35
N ASP A 261 -3.87 -5.36 4.07
CA ASP A 261 -3.55 -4.96 5.44
C ASP A 261 -2.31 -4.05 5.46
N ASN A 262 -2.10 -3.32 6.56
CA ASN A 262 -0.98 -2.38 6.80
C ASN A 262 -0.92 -1.15 5.88
N LEU A 263 -2.04 -0.73 5.33
CA LEU A 263 -2.17 0.53 4.62
C LEU A 263 -2.37 1.68 5.61
N VAL A 264 -1.63 2.77 5.42
CA VAL A 264 -1.86 4.03 6.14
C VAL A 264 -2.15 5.14 5.14
N PHE A 265 -3.35 5.71 5.22
CA PHE A 265 -3.74 6.85 4.40
C PHE A 265 -3.38 8.14 5.13
N LEU A 266 -2.58 9.01 4.52
CA LEU A 266 -2.16 10.29 5.11
C LEU A 266 -2.72 11.47 4.31
N SER A 267 -3.44 12.37 4.99
CA SER A 267 -4.11 13.51 4.37
C SER A 267 -4.05 14.80 5.21
N GLY A 268 -4.45 15.92 4.58
CA GLY A 268 -4.45 17.25 5.20
C GLY A 268 -5.73 18.07 5.00
N HIS A 269 -6.69 17.61 4.21
CA HIS A 269 -7.84 18.42 3.79
C HIS A 269 -8.74 18.90 4.93
N GLU A 270 -9.02 18.04 5.92
CA GLU A 270 -9.91 18.43 7.01
C GLU A 270 -9.18 19.28 8.02
N ALA A 271 -9.75 20.43 8.38
CA ALA A 271 -9.18 21.34 9.35
C ALA A 271 -9.31 20.83 10.80
N ASN A 272 -8.90 19.60 11.07
CA ASN A 272 -8.91 18.96 12.38
C ASN A 272 -7.85 17.83 12.40
N GLN A 273 -7.75 17.14 13.53
CA GLN A 273 -6.82 16.04 13.74
C GLN A 273 -7.63 14.75 13.90
N GLN A 274 -7.34 13.75 13.07
CA GLN A 274 -8.07 12.48 13.06
C GLN A 274 -7.13 11.29 12.85
N ILE A 275 -7.39 10.21 13.59
CA ILE A 275 -6.86 8.87 13.30
C ILE A 275 -8.06 7.93 13.35
N ILE A 276 -8.44 7.37 12.21
CA ILE A 276 -9.61 6.52 12.03
C ILE A 276 -9.15 5.11 11.70
N SER A 277 -9.60 4.13 12.49
CA SER A 277 -9.41 2.71 12.18
C SER A 277 -10.39 2.29 11.11
N TYR A 278 -9.90 1.65 10.06
CA TYR A 278 -10.71 1.13 8.97
C TYR A 278 -10.27 -0.29 8.63
N ASP A 279 -11.08 -1.29 9.04
CA ASP A 279 -10.66 -2.70 9.05
C ASP A 279 -9.32 -2.88 9.79
N ASN A 280 -8.31 -3.43 9.13
CA ASN A 280 -6.97 -3.57 9.68
C ASN A 280 -6.06 -2.38 9.35
N ASN A 281 -6.59 -1.30 8.79
CA ASN A 281 -5.84 -0.15 8.28
C ASN A 281 -6.16 1.15 9.03
N CYS A 282 -5.41 2.21 8.73
CA CYS A 282 -5.58 3.51 9.37
C CYS A 282 -5.72 4.63 8.33
N ILE A 283 -6.66 5.55 8.56
CA ILE A 283 -6.81 6.80 7.81
C ILE A 283 -6.50 7.95 8.77
N ILE A 284 -5.52 8.77 8.41
CA ILE A 284 -4.97 9.82 9.27
C ILE A 284 -5.06 11.16 8.55
N ASN A 285 -5.68 12.12 9.22
CA ASN A 285 -5.77 13.49 8.74
C ASN A 285 -5.12 14.43 9.77
N SER A 286 -4.17 15.26 9.31
CA SER A 286 -3.53 16.30 10.12
C SER A 286 -3.60 17.65 9.41
N GLY A 287 -4.79 18.24 9.36
CA GLY A 287 -5.03 19.49 8.62
C GLY A 287 -5.28 20.72 9.49
N ALA A 288 -5.06 20.65 10.80
CA ALA A 288 -5.20 21.80 11.70
C ALA A 288 -3.84 22.17 12.33
N PRO A 289 -3.02 23.01 11.67
CA PRO A 289 -1.78 23.49 12.27
C PRO A 289 -2.05 24.37 13.50
N LEU A 290 -3.11 25.20 13.46
CA LEU A 290 -3.50 26.11 14.53
C LEU A 290 -4.92 25.81 15.03
N SER A 291 -5.15 25.92 16.34
CA SER A 291 -6.49 25.79 16.91
C SER A 291 -7.47 26.86 16.39
N ALA A 292 -6.95 27.99 15.91
CA ALA A 292 -7.75 29.08 15.35
C ALA A 292 -8.38 28.75 13.99
N SER A 293 -7.76 27.86 13.19
CA SER A 293 -8.32 27.38 11.92
C SER A 293 -9.04 26.03 12.07
N ALA A 294 -9.07 25.45 13.27
CA ALA A 294 -9.67 24.14 13.49
C ALA A 294 -11.21 24.16 13.35
N SER A 295 -11.73 23.09 12.74
CA SER A 295 -13.13 22.84 12.43
C SER A 295 -13.63 21.59 13.16
N TYR A 296 -14.95 21.39 13.13
CA TYR A 296 -15.63 20.29 13.80
C TYR A 296 -15.14 18.91 13.35
N VAL A 297 -15.12 17.97 14.30
CA VAL A 297 -14.92 16.53 14.07
C VAL A 297 -15.90 15.77 14.95
N ALA A 298 -16.56 14.77 14.37
CA ALA A 298 -17.53 13.94 15.07
C ALA A 298 -16.85 12.91 15.97
N HIS A 299 -17.53 12.56 17.06
CA HIS A 299 -17.14 11.42 17.89
C HIS A 299 -17.62 10.13 17.21
N ASN A 300 -16.72 9.18 17.02
CA ASN A 300 -17.03 7.89 16.43
C ASN A 300 -16.17 6.81 17.09
N ARG A 301 -16.71 5.60 17.28
CA ARG A 301 -15.99 4.45 17.84
C ARG A 301 -14.78 4.01 17.01
N LEU A 302 -14.77 4.34 15.72
CA LEU A 302 -13.65 4.04 14.81
C LEU A 302 -12.49 5.02 15.00
N ALA A 303 -12.73 6.20 15.57
CA ALA A 303 -11.69 7.19 15.80
C ALA A 303 -10.83 6.79 17.02
N ARG A 304 -9.54 6.60 16.78
CA ARG A 304 -8.52 6.54 17.85
C ARG A 304 -8.19 7.95 18.33
N LEU A 305 -8.23 8.93 17.43
CA LEU A 305 -8.03 10.34 17.71
C LEU A 305 -9.04 11.17 16.91
N ALA A 306 -9.65 12.16 17.57
CA ALA A 306 -10.55 13.15 16.95
C ALA A 306 -10.51 14.46 17.74
N HIS A 307 -9.72 15.43 17.26
CA HIS A 307 -9.51 16.70 17.96
C HIS A 307 -9.59 17.93 17.06
N THR A 308 -10.07 19.03 17.65
CA THR A 308 -10.07 20.38 17.04
C THR A 308 -8.95 21.25 17.61
N ARG A 309 -7.82 20.65 18.00
CA ARG A 309 -6.65 21.34 18.56
C ARG A 309 -5.58 21.46 17.48
N GLY A 310 -4.89 22.60 17.45
CA GLY A 310 -3.79 22.85 16.52
C GLY A 310 -2.54 22.03 16.83
N GLY A 311 -1.89 21.49 15.82
CA GLY A 311 -0.69 20.68 15.97
C GLY A 311 -0.33 19.91 14.70
N LEU A 312 0.40 18.82 14.87
CA LEU A 312 0.73 17.87 13.81
C LEU A 312 0.73 16.44 14.36
N ILE A 313 0.65 15.44 13.48
CA ILE A 313 0.70 14.03 13.86
C ILE A 313 2.05 13.45 13.44
N GLN A 314 2.71 12.76 14.36
CA GLN A 314 3.92 11.98 14.12
C GLN A 314 3.56 10.49 14.09
N ILE A 315 4.22 9.73 13.22
CA ILE A 315 4.12 8.28 13.10
C ILE A 315 5.54 7.74 13.25
N HIS A 316 5.69 6.73 14.11
CA HIS A 316 6.97 6.13 14.47
C HIS A 316 6.93 4.66 14.06
N TYR A 317 7.76 4.30 13.09
CA TYR A 317 7.95 2.92 12.62
C TYR A 317 9.15 2.31 13.32
N GLU A 318 8.87 1.47 14.31
CA GLU A 318 9.89 0.91 15.18
C GLU A 318 10.63 -0.26 14.54
N THR A 319 11.84 -0.50 15.01
CA THR A 319 12.73 -1.57 14.51
C THR A 319 12.16 -2.99 14.67
N ASN A 320 11.23 -3.18 15.61
CA ASN A 320 10.51 -4.43 15.82
C ASN A 320 9.21 -4.53 15.01
N GLY A 321 8.93 -3.59 14.12
CA GLY A 321 7.72 -3.53 13.31
C GLY A 321 6.48 -2.95 13.99
N ALA A 322 6.55 -2.54 15.26
CA ALA A 322 5.46 -1.77 15.88
C ALA A 322 5.35 -0.39 15.20
N VAL A 323 4.13 0.11 15.08
CA VAL A 323 3.88 1.45 14.53
C VAL A 323 3.06 2.24 15.52
N ASN A 324 3.62 3.35 15.99
CA ASN A 324 3.00 4.21 17.00
C ASN A 324 2.72 5.59 16.41
N TYR A 325 1.81 6.34 17.04
CA TYR A 325 1.57 7.74 16.73
C TYR A 325 1.75 8.63 17.95
N THR A 326 2.11 9.88 17.70
CA THR A 326 2.08 10.98 18.67
C THR A 326 1.36 12.16 18.05
N PHE A 327 0.28 12.62 18.67
CA PHE A 327 -0.29 13.93 18.36
C PHE A 327 0.47 15.00 19.14
N LEU A 328 1.16 15.84 18.37
CA LEU A 328 2.00 16.90 18.89
C LEU A 328 1.24 18.23 18.80
N ARG A 329 0.66 18.66 19.92
CA ARG A 329 -0.15 19.89 20.00
C ARG A 329 0.74 21.12 20.03
N TYR A 330 0.40 22.10 19.21
CA TYR A 330 0.98 23.44 19.28
C TYR A 330 0.40 24.18 20.49
N THR A 331 1.26 24.58 21.42
CA THR A 331 0.83 25.17 22.70
C THR A 331 0.82 26.70 22.70
N GLY A 332 1.35 27.33 21.64
CA GLY A 332 1.40 28.78 21.50
C GLY A 332 2.80 29.37 21.66
N GLU A 333 2.85 30.69 21.71
CA GLU A 333 4.09 31.44 21.67
C GLU A 333 4.89 31.26 22.98
N GLY A 334 6.08 30.65 22.89
CA GLY A 334 7.03 30.49 24.00
C GLY A 334 7.07 29.10 24.66
N SER A 335 6.10 28.23 24.41
CA SER A 335 6.04 26.87 24.99
C SER A 335 6.16 25.74 23.98
N GLY A 336 6.25 26.04 22.68
CA GLY A 336 6.61 25.03 21.69
C GLY A 336 5.45 24.09 21.36
N PHE A 337 5.86 22.87 21.07
CA PHE A 337 5.00 21.73 20.90
C PHE A 337 5.00 20.86 22.16
N ALA A 338 3.89 20.15 22.40
CA ALA A 338 3.80 19.18 23.47
C ALA A 338 3.00 17.96 23.01
N ALA A 339 3.46 16.76 23.41
CA ALA A 339 2.68 15.54 23.21
C ALA A 339 1.36 15.65 23.96
N ASP A 340 0.25 15.48 23.24
CA ASP A 340 -1.11 15.62 23.78
C ASP A 340 -1.86 14.28 23.79
N ASP A 341 -1.58 13.41 22.82
CA ASP A 341 -2.11 12.04 22.73
C ASP A 341 -1.06 11.12 22.07
N THR A 342 -0.98 9.86 22.49
CA THR A 342 -0.07 8.85 21.94
C THR A 342 -0.76 7.49 21.93
N GLY A 343 -0.51 6.67 20.92
CA GLY A 343 -1.05 5.32 20.85
C GLY A 343 -0.38 4.46 19.77
N ALA A 344 -0.85 3.21 19.63
CA ALA A 344 -0.38 2.31 18.59
C ALA A 344 -1.32 2.33 17.37
N LEU A 345 -0.73 2.38 16.17
CA LEU A 345 -1.39 2.10 14.89
C LEU A 345 -1.40 0.60 14.61
N TYR A 346 -0.24 -0.05 14.80
CA TYR A 346 -0.06 -1.48 14.59
C TYR A 346 0.83 -2.11 15.66
N GLN A 347 0.50 -3.33 16.07
CA GLN A 347 1.36 -4.12 16.96
C GLN A 347 2.59 -4.66 16.21
N SER A 348 3.66 -4.92 16.96
CA SER A 348 4.83 -5.64 16.43
C SER A 348 4.45 -7.07 16.02
N PRO A 349 4.87 -7.56 14.84
CA PRO A 349 4.72 -8.96 14.45
C PRO A 349 5.49 -9.92 15.37
N CYS A 350 6.52 -9.44 16.06
CA CYS A 350 7.38 -10.27 16.88
C CYS A 350 6.77 -10.64 18.24
N GLN A 351 5.90 -9.77 18.77
CA GLN A 351 5.26 -9.93 20.08
C GLN A 351 3.85 -9.34 20.04
N PRO A 352 2.89 -10.00 19.39
CA PRO A 352 1.49 -9.58 19.47
C PRO A 352 0.99 -9.75 20.92
N ASP A 353 0.33 -8.72 21.44
CA ASP A 353 -0.16 -8.66 22.83
C ASP A 353 -1.62 -9.11 22.98
N GLY A 354 -2.27 -9.44 21.86
CA GLY A 354 -3.66 -9.91 21.83
C GLY A 354 -4.71 -8.80 22.03
N SER A 355 -4.31 -7.52 21.96
CA SER A 355 -5.25 -6.39 21.91
C SER A 355 -6.01 -6.33 20.58
N ASP A 356 -7.03 -5.46 20.50
CA ASP A 356 -7.83 -5.23 19.29
C ASP A 356 -7.09 -4.44 18.18
N ILE A 357 -5.83 -4.05 18.41
CA ILE A 357 -5.00 -3.33 17.44
C ILE A 357 -4.48 -4.34 16.40
N PRO A 358 -4.53 -4.04 15.08
CA PRO A 358 -4.02 -4.97 14.07
C PRO A 358 -2.51 -5.21 14.22
N VAL A 359 -2.05 -6.41 13.86
CA VAL A 359 -0.62 -6.77 13.84
C VAL A 359 -0.02 -6.34 12.51
N ASN A 360 1.10 -5.62 12.55
CA ASN A 360 1.83 -5.22 11.34
C ASN A 360 2.37 -6.46 10.61
N GLN A 361 2.15 -6.56 9.30
CA GLN A 361 2.67 -7.67 8.47
C GLN A 361 4.01 -7.36 7.79
N VAL A 362 4.64 -6.21 8.10
CA VAL A 362 5.99 -5.87 7.65
C VAL A 362 6.98 -7.01 7.96
N LYS A 363 7.90 -7.32 7.05
CA LYS A 363 9.00 -8.25 7.33
C LYS A 363 10.02 -7.56 8.22
N VAL A 364 10.13 -7.99 9.46
CA VAL A 364 11.21 -7.56 10.36
C VAL A 364 11.97 -8.77 10.90
N PRO A 365 13.31 -8.70 11.01
CA PRO A 365 14.08 -9.71 11.70
C PRO A 365 13.76 -9.60 13.19
N CYS A 366 12.81 -10.42 13.67
CA CYS A 366 12.51 -10.50 15.09
C CYS A 366 13.77 -10.93 15.82
N LEU A 367 14.46 -9.99 16.46
CA LEU A 367 15.65 -10.26 17.25
C LEU A 367 15.29 -11.34 18.27
N THR A 368 15.86 -12.51 18.07
CA THR A 368 15.48 -13.73 18.75
C THR A 368 15.93 -13.67 20.21
N LEU A 369 14.99 -13.35 21.09
CA LEU A 369 14.93 -14.04 22.39
C LEU A 369 14.17 -15.38 22.27
N SER A 370 13.79 -15.81 21.05
CA SER A 370 12.97 -17.00 20.79
C SER A 370 13.50 -17.93 19.68
N GLU A 371 14.78 -17.85 19.31
CA GLU A 371 15.42 -18.99 18.61
C GLU A 371 15.70 -20.16 19.56
N GLN A 372 15.62 -19.92 20.88
CA GLN A 372 15.86 -20.93 21.91
C GLN A 372 14.59 -21.64 22.42
N GLU A 373 13.38 -21.20 22.04
CA GLU A 373 12.11 -21.79 22.52
C GLU A 373 11.17 -22.31 21.43
N ALA A 374 11.50 -22.16 20.14
CA ALA A 374 10.80 -22.90 19.11
C ALA A 374 11.13 -24.39 19.28
N GLU A 375 10.23 -25.16 19.90
CA GLU A 375 10.33 -26.61 19.82
C GLU A 375 10.46 -26.97 18.33
N PRO A 376 11.47 -27.76 17.95
CA PRO A 376 11.56 -28.21 16.58
C PRO A 376 10.32 -29.06 16.30
N SER A 377 9.32 -28.48 15.62
CA SER A 377 8.34 -29.29 14.90
C SER A 377 9.16 -30.16 13.96
N PRO A 378 9.08 -31.50 14.05
CA PRO A 378 9.79 -32.34 13.13
C PRO A 378 9.27 -32.01 11.74
N VAL A 379 10.13 -31.45 10.88
CA VAL A 379 9.89 -31.41 9.43
C VAL A 379 9.41 -32.82 9.08
N PRO A 380 8.28 -32.97 8.35
CA PRO A 380 7.70 -34.28 8.11
C PRO A 380 8.78 -35.26 7.66
N GLU A 381 8.92 -36.37 8.42
CA GLU A 381 9.88 -37.43 8.10
C GLU A 381 9.60 -38.02 6.71
N LYS A 382 8.35 -37.88 6.24
CA LYS A 382 7.90 -38.30 4.93
C LYS A 382 8.13 -37.20 3.89
N ASP A 383 8.63 -37.59 2.72
CA ASP A 383 8.84 -36.70 1.57
C ASP A 383 7.54 -36.24 0.90
N SER A 384 6.40 -36.82 1.27
CA SER A 384 5.08 -36.48 0.73
C SER A 384 3.95 -36.74 1.71
N VAL A 385 2.87 -35.96 1.57
CA VAL A 385 1.65 -36.03 2.39
C VAL A 385 0.45 -36.29 1.48
N LEU A 386 -0.44 -37.20 1.92
CA LEU A 386 -1.72 -37.42 1.27
C LEU A 386 -2.71 -36.38 1.80
N THR A 387 -3.17 -35.46 0.95
CA THR A 387 -4.07 -34.37 1.33
C THR A 387 -5.04 -34.01 0.21
N ALA A 388 -6.21 -33.48 0.55
CA ALA A 388 -7.18 -33.01 -0.43
C ALA A 388 -7.07 -31.48 -0.57
N ALA A 389 -7.24 -30.97 -1.80
CA ALA A 389 -7.20 -29.53 -2.07
C ALA A 389 -8.27 -28.75 -1.31
N GLY A 390 -9.44 -29.35 -1.07
CA GLY A 390 -10.53 -28.71 -0.34
C GLY A 390 -11.56 -29.75 0.05
N ALA A 391 -11.22 -30.61 1.03
CA ALA A 391 -12.11 -31.66 1.54
C ALA A 391 -13.48 -31.12 1.97
N HIS A 392 -13.52 -29.86 2.42
CA HIS A 392 -14.71 -29.17 2.88
C HIS A 392 -15.72 -28.88 1.75
N TYR A 393 -15.34 -28.95 0.47
CA TYR A 393 -16.26 -28.82 -0.67
C TYR A 393 -17.10 -30.08 -0.94
N ALA A 394 -16.86 -31.16 -0.21
CA ALA A 394 -17.65 -32.38 -0.32
C ALA A 394 -19.12 -32.10 0.01
N ALA A 395 -20.01 -32.31 -0.98
CA ALA A 395 -21.41 -31.97 -0.86
C ALA A 395 -22.33 -33.15 -1.22
N GLY A 396 -23.46 -33.28 -0.52
CA GLY A 396 -24.50 -34.29 -0.77
C GLY A 396 -25.44 -33.93 -1.93
N ALA A 397 -26.37 -34.83 -2.26
CA ALA A 397 -27.25 -34.69 -3.43
C ALA A 397 -28.13 -33.42 -3.39
N LEU A 398 -28.65 -33.06 -2.21
CA LEU A 398 -29.50 -31.86 -2.06
C LEU A 398 -28.70 -30.58 -2.30
N HIS A 399 -27.48 -30.48 -1.76
CA HIS A 399 -26.60 -29.32 -1.98
C HIS A 399 -26.23 -29.19 -3.47
N ARG A 400 -25.89 -30.31 -4.12
CA ARG A 400 -25.57 -30.33 -5.56
C ARG A 400 -26.77 -30.00 -6.45
N LEU A 401 -27.99 -30.25 -5.99
CA LEU A 401 -29.21 -29.87 -6.72
C LEU A 401 -29.36 -28.34 -6.78
N PHE A 402 -29.07 -27.64 -5.67
CA PHE A 402 -29.22 -26.18 -5.59
C PHE A 402 -27.99 -25.40 -6.06
N PHE A 403 -26.79 -25.90 -5.77
CA PHE A 403 -25.52 -25.21 -6.02
C PHE A 403 -24.69 -25.89 -7.11
N GLY A 404 -25.27 -26.82 -7.87
CA GLY A 404 -24.58 -27.51 -8.96
C GLY A 404 -23.57 -28.59 -8.52
N PRO A 405 -23.20 -29.50 -9.44
CA PRO A 405 -22.27 -30.58 -9.16
C PRO A 405 -20.82 -30.08 -9.01
N HIS A 406 -20.39 -29.14 -9.88
CA HIS A 406 -19.06 -28.53 -9.92
C HIS A 406 -17.89 -29.54 -9.87
N TYR A 407 -16.66 -29.11 -9.55
CA TYR A 407 -15.49 -29.98 -9.42
C TYR A 407 -15.31 -30.55 -8.00
N ARG A 408 -16.37 -30.59 -7.20
CA ARG A 408 -16.32 -30.97 -5.77
C ARG A 408 -15.67 -32.33 -5.52
N THR A 409 -15.84 -33.27 -6.45
CA THR A 409 -15.16 -34.56 -6.40
C THR A 409 -13.65 -34.39 -6.54
N SER A 410 -13.18 -33.57 -7.48
CA SER A 410 -11.75 -33.27 -7.65
C SER A 410 -11.16 -32.53 -6.44
N TRP A 411 -11.93 -31.63 -5.81
CA TRP A 411 -11.52 -30.92 -4.60
C TRP A 411 -11.37 -31.84 -3.38
N ALA A 412 -12.26 -32.83 -3.24
CA ALA A 412 -12.31 -33.70 -2.07
C ALA A 412 -11.42 -34.96 -2.17
N VAL A 413 -10.96 -35.33 -3.38
CA VAL A 413 -10.07 -36.48 -3.57
C VAL A 413 -8.67 -36.16 -3.03
N PRO A 414 -8.14 -36.94 -2.08
CA PRO A 414 -6.77 -36.76 -1.62
C PRO A 414 -5.76 -37.10 -2.73
N VAL A 415 -4.75 -36.25 -2.87
CA VAL A 415 -3.61 -36.44 -3.77
C VAL A 415 -2.32 -36.49 -2.94
N MET A 416 -1.33 -37.22 -3.44
CA MET A 416 -0.01 -37.24 -2.83
C MET A 416 0.74 -35.98 -3.25
N ALA A 417 1.00 -35.08 -2.30
CA ALA A 417 1.76 -33.84 -2.52
C ALA A 417 3.13 -33.94 -1.86
N PRO A 418 4.24 -33.65 -2.56
CA PRO A 418 5.57 -33.59 -1.96
C PRO A 418 5.66 -32.46 -0.93
N VAL A 419 6.50 -32.64 0.09
CA VAL A 419 6.80 -31.58 1.07
C VAL A 419 7.80 -30.59 0.47
N LEU A 420 7.49 -29.29 0.53
CA LEU A 420 8.40 -28.23 0.10
C LEU A 420 9.50 -28.03 1.14
N ARG A 421 10.60 -28.77 1.02
CA ARG A 421 11.75 -28.63 1.93
C ARG A 421 12.52 -27.35 1.61
N LEU A 422 12.28 -26.28 2.37
CA LEU A 422 12.87 -24.94 2.13
C LEU A 422 14.40 -24.97 2.05
N ASP A 423 15.09 -25.86 2.78
CA ASP A 423 16.56 -25.99 2.73
C ASP A 423 17.12 -26.48 1.39
N THR A 424 16.34 -27.25 0.64
CA THR A 424 16.88 -28.07 -0.47
C THR A 424 16.12 -27.87 -1.77
N ALA A 425 14.84 -27.51 -1.70
CA ALA A 425 14.03 -27.22 -2.87
C ALA A 425 14.66 -26.06 -3.64
N TYR A 426 14.86 -26.23 -4.95
CA TYR A 426 15.41 -25.22 -5.85
C TYR A 426 16.79 -24.65 -5.44
N GLY A 427 17.56 -25.37 -4.61
CA GLY A 427 18.85 -24.90 -4.12
C GLY A 427 18.80 -24.16 -2.77
N GLY A 428 17.63 -24.14 -2.12
CA GLY A 428 17.39 -23.43 -0.87
C GLY A 428 16.50 -22.21 -1.12
N LEU A 429 15.42 -22.08 -0.38
CA LEU A 429 14.43 -21.00 -0.47
C LEU A 429 14.42 -20.19 0.82
N GLU A 430 14.70 -18.90 0.69
CA GLU A 430 14.46 -17.90 1.71
C GLU A 430 13.10 -17.25 1.48
N VAL A 431 12.32 -17.08 2.55
CA VAL A 431 11.02 -16.41 2.46
C VAL A 431 11.22 -14.90 2.35
N LEU A 432 10.64 -14.31 1.31
CA LEU A 432 10.66 -12.87 1.10
C LEU A 432 9.42 -12.25 1.74
N GLU A 433 8.28 -12.40 1.09
CA GLU A 433 7.09 -11.60 1.39
C GLU A 433 5.81 -12.38 1.14
N ARG A 434 4.73 -12.00 1.82
CA ARG A 434 3.38 -12.42 1.45
C ARG A 434 2.95 -11.65 0.20
N GLY A 435 2.13 -12.27 -0.63
CA GLY A 435 1.51 -11.62 -1.78
C GLY A 435 0.16 -12.25 -2.09
N GLY A 436 -0.35 -11.98 -3.28
CA GLY A 436 -1.60 -12.53 -3.80
C GLY A 436 -2.74 -11.52 -3.74
N GLY A 437 -3.73 -11.68 -4.62
CA GLY A 437 -4.89 -10.77 -4.74
C GLY A 437 -6.18 -11.34 -4.11
N ARG A 438 -7.32 -10.80 -4.54
CA ARG A 438 -8.72 -11.09 -4.08
C ARG A 438 -9.16 -12.55 -3.86
N GLN A 439 -8.39 -13.56 -4.28
CA GLN A 439 -8.81 -14.98 -4.19
C GLN A 439 -7.76 -15.92 -3.62
N THR A 440 -6.47 -15.65 -3.82
CA THR A 440 -5.38 -16.55 -3.41
C THR A 440 -4.37 -15.80 -2.59
N ILE A 441 -3.90 -16.42 -1.52
CA ILE A 441 -2.71 -15.96 -0.81
C ILE A 441 -1.48 -16.64 -1.40
N SER A 442 -0.38 -15.89 -1.46
CA SER A 442 0.89 -16.40 -1.96
C SER A 442 2.06 -15.95 -1.10
N LEU A 443 3.16 -16.67 -1.21
CA LEU A 443 4.41 -16.41 -0.50
C LEU A 443 5.53 -16.36 -1.54
N LYS A 444 6.15 -15.18 -1.70
CA LYS A 444 7.32 -15.02 -2.54
C LYS A 444 8.55 -15.50 -1.76
N MET A 445 9.42 -16.18 -2.46
CA MET A 445 10.64 -16.78 -1.93
C MET A 445 11.76 -16.57 -2.93
N GLN A 446 13.00 -16.61 -2.46
CA GLN A 446 14.17 -16.44 -3.31
C GLN A 446 15.27 -17.42 -2.94
N THR A 447 16.04 -17.84 -3.93
CA THR A 447 17.24 -18.65 -3.74
C THR A 447 18.47 -17.77 -3.50
N GLU A 448 19.58 -18.36 -3.05
CA GLU A 448 20.84 -17.61 -2.82
C GLU A 448 21.41 -16.97 -4.11
N ASP A 449 21.15 -17.58 -5.28
CA ASP A 449 21.49 -17.02 -6.59
C ASP A 449 20.47 -15.97 -7.07
N GLY A 450 19.47 -15.62 -6.26
CA GLY A 450 18.55 -14.52 -6.51
C GLY A 450 17.34 -14.86 -7.39
N ARG A 451 17.12 -16.14 -7.75
CA ARG A 451 15.92 -16.55 -8.50
C ARG A 451 14.71 -16.51 -7.60
N GLN A 452 13.63 -15.90 -8.08
CA GLN A 452 12.40 -15.79 -7.32
C GLN A 452 11.40 -16.90 -7.66
N TYR A 453 10.70 -17.35 -6.62
CA TYR A 453 9.63 -18.34 -6.69
C TYR A 453 8.43 -17.83 -5.91
N VAL A 454 7.24 -18.29 -6.30
CA VAL A 454 5.99 -17.98 -5.61
C VAL A 454 5.31 -19.28 -5.24
N PHE A 455 5.02 -19.47 -3.96
CA PHE A 455 4.09 -20.47 -3.47
C PHE A 455 2.69 -19.86 -3.42
N ARG A 456 1.71 -20.40 -4.15
CA ARG A 456 0.32 -19.91 -4.16
C ARG A 456 -0.63 -20.97 -3.61
N SER A 457 -1.59 -20.59 -2.77
CA SER A 457 -2.58 -21.53 -2.24
C SER A 457 -3.40 -22.17 -3.36
N VAL A 458 -3.65 -23.48 -3.25
CA VAL A 458 -4.58 -24.19 -4.15
C VAL A 458 -6.02 -23.80 -3.82
N ASP A 459 -6.34 -23.84 -2.52
CA ASP A 459 -7.64 -23.43 -2.00
C ASP A 459 -7.74 -21.90 -1.99
N LYS A 460 -8.85 -21.39 -2.51
CA LYS A 460 -9.07 -19.95 -2.72
C LYS A 460 -10.14 -19.43 -1.78
N ASP A 461 -9.89 -18.30 -1.13
CA ASP A 461 -10.90 -17.60 -0.34
C ASP A 461 -11.27 -16.26 -1.01
N PRO A 462 -12.34 -16.22 -1.83
CA PRO A 462 -12.79 -15.02 -2.51
C PRO A 462 -13.57 -14.05 -1.61
N VAL A 463 -13.66 -14.28 -0.29
CA VAL A 463 -14.50 -13.44 0.60
C VAL A 463 -14.02 -12.00 0.68
N SER A 464 -12.73 -11.73 0.46
CA SER A 464 -12.25 -10.35 0.35
C SER A 464 -12.86 -9.59 -0.83
N ALA A 465 -13.35 -10.27 -1.87
CA ALA A 465 -14.05 -9.62 -2.97
C ALA A 465 -15.46 -9.11 -2.61
N LEU A 466 -16.04 -9.54 -1.48
CA LEU A 466 -17.33 -9.03 -1.00
C LEU A 466 -17.16 -7.75 -0.19
N SER A 467 -18.18 -6.88 -0.21
CA SER A 467 -18.23 -5.70 0.67
C SER A 467 -18.21 -6.12 2.15
N TYR A 468 -17.64 -5.27 3.01
CA TYR A 468 -17.43 -5.57 4.43
C TYR A 468 -18.68 -6.13 5.14
N THR A 469 -19.84 -5.51 4.90
CA THR A 469 -21.13 -5.92 5.47
C THR A 469 -21.53 -7.34 5.07
N LEU A 470 -21.17 -7.79 3.86
CA LEU A 470 -21.50 -9.11 3.34
C LEU A 470 -20.52 -10.20 3.80
N ARG A 471 -19.28 -9.85 4.15
CA ARG A 471 -18.25 -10.81 4.59
C ARG A 471 -18.63 -11.61 5.83
N ARG A 472 -19.49 -11.05 6.69
CA ARG A 472 -19.98 -11.69 7.93
C ARG A 472 -21.36 -12.35 7.77
N THR A 473 -21.82 -12.56 6.53
CA THR A 473 -23.15 -13.10 6.23
C THR A 473 -23.08 -14.43 5.49
N ILE A 474 -24.25 -15.00 5.17
CA ILE A 474 -24.37 -16.19 4.32
C ILE A 474 -23.79 -15.97 2.92
N ALA A 475 -23.69 -14.72 2.44
CA ALA A 475 -23.07 -14.41 1.16
C ALA A 475 -21.62 -14.91 1.13
N ALA A 476 -20.85 -14.72 2.21
CA ALA A 476 -19.47 -15.22 2.29
C ALA A 476 -19.38 -16.74 2.18
N ALA A 477 -20.29 -17.47 2.83
CA ALA A 477 -20.33 -18.93 2.74
C ALA A 477 -20.68 -19.41 1.32
N ILE A 478 -21.63 -18.74 0.66
CA ILE A 478 -21.98 -19.03 -0.73
C ILE A 478 -20.81 -18.72 -1.66
N THR A 479 -20.16 -17.56 -1.50
CA THR A 479 -19.02 -17.15 -2.33
C THR A 479 -17.85 -18.12 -2.20
N ARG A 480 -17.50 -18.58 -0.98
CA ARG A 480 -16.49 -19.65 -0.80
C ARG A 480 -16.90 -20.94 -1.49
N ASP A 481 -18.17 -21.36 -1.35
CA ASP A 481 -18.67 -22.58 -1.98
C ASP A 481 -18.57 -22.53 -3.52
N GLN A 482 -18.72 -21.36 -4.12
CA GLN A 482 -18.58 -21.17 -5.58
C GLN A 482 -17.14 -21.34 -6.08
N THR A 483 -16.11 -21.29 -5.23
CA THR A 483 -14.74 -21.70 -5.63
C THR A 483 -14.72 -23.13 -6.18
N SER A 484 -15.60 -24.01 -5.68
CA SER A 484 -15.70 -25.40 -6.16
C SER A 484 -16.04 -25.52 -7.66
N SER A 485 -16.59 -24.47 -8.27
CA SER A 485 -16.85 -24.38 -9.72
C SER A 485 -15.58 -24.33 -10.56
N GLN A 486 -14.45 -23.93 -9.97
CA GLN A 486 -13.12 -23.97 -10.60
C GLN A 486 -12.45 -25.32 -10.36
N GLN A 487 -11.57 -25.73 -11.28
CA GLN A 487 -10.81 -26.96 -11.14
C GLN A 487 -9.54 -26.69 -10.28
N PRO A 488 -9.30 -27.44 -9.18
CA PRO A 488 -8.25 -27.10 -8.19
C PRO A 488 -6.81 -27.16 -8.72
N TYR A 489 -6.57 -27.96 -9.76
CA TYR A 489 -5.28 -28.20 -10.37
C TYR A 489 -5.20 -27.65 -11.81
N GLY A 490 -6.04 -26.67 -12.15
CA GLY A 490 -6.23 -26.19 -13.53
C GLY A 490 -4.93 -25.66 -14.13
N ALA A 491 -4.17 -24.88 -13.35
CA ALA A 491 -2.87 -24.35 -13.76
C ALA A 491 -1.85 -25.46 -14.11
N ILE A 492 -1.85 -26.57 -13.37
CA ILE A 492 -0.99 -27.73 -13.63
C ILE A 492 -1.42 -28.44 -14.92
N ALA A 493 -2.73 -28.54 -15.17
CA ALA A 493 -3.26 -29.15 -16.38
C ALA A 493 -3.01 -28.31 -17.64
N VAL A 494 -2.97 -26.98 -17.51
CA VAL A 494 -2.75 -26.03 -18.61
C VAL A 494 -1.28 -25.99 -19.05
N ALA A 495 -0.31 -26.14 -18.15
CA ALA A 495 1.11 -26.08 -18.47
C ALA A 495 1.53 -27.01 -19.65
N PRO A 496 1.20 -28.32 -19.66
CA PRO A 496 1.50 -29.19 -20.81
C PRO A 496 0.83 -28.76 -22.13
N MET A 497 -0.27 -28.01 -22.08
CA MET A 497 -0.92 -27.47 -23.28
C MET A 497 -0.13 -26.29 -23.85
N LEU A 498 0.36 -25.40 -22.97
CA LEU A 498 1.21 -24.28 -23.34
C LEU A 498 2.56 -24.76 -23.93
N ASP A 499 3.15 -25.81 -23.35
CA ASP A 499 4.33 -26.50 -23.91
C ASP A 499 4.09 -26.93 -25.38
N LYS A 500 2.91 -27.49 -25.68
CA LYS A 500 2.55 -27.94 -27.04
C LYS A 500 2.35 -26.79 -28.01
N LEU A 501 2.01 -25.60 -27.52
CA LEU A 501 1.87 -24.39 -28.31
C LEU A 501 3.18 -23.59 -28.43
N ASN A 502 4.25 -24.06 -27.78
CA ASN A 502 5.52 -23.36 -27.69
C ASN A 502 5.31 -21.91 -27.25
N LEU A 503 4.53 -21.74 -26.17
CA LEU A 503 4.32 -20.48 -25.48
C LEU A 503 5.17 -20.50 -24.23
N LEU A 504 5.89 -19.42 -23.92
CA LEU A 504 6.65 -19.33 -22.69
C LEU A 504 5.69 -19.26 -21.49
N HIS A 505 5.93 -20.07 -20.47
CA HIS A 505 5.11 -20.09 -19.25
C HIS A 505 5.88 -20.63 -18.04
N ALA A 506 5.48 -20.22 -16.84
CA ALA A 506 5.94 -20.83 -15.62
C ALA A 506 5.26 -22.19 -15.44
N THR A 507 5.96 -23.15 -14.85
CA THR A 507 5.40 -24.50 -14.64
C THR A 507 5.08 -24.70 -13.16
N PRO A 508 3.81 -24.60 -12.76
CA PRO A 508 3.41 -24.78 -11.37
C PRO A 508 3.60 -26.23 -10.94
N ARG A 509 4.16 -26.43 -9.76
CA ARG A 509 4.35 -27.75 -9.13
C ARG A 509 3.66 -27.80 -7.78
N LEU A 510 2.90 -28.86 -7.54
CA LEU A 510 2.14 -29.03 -6.31
C LEU A 510 3.05 -29.38 -5.13
N TYR A 511 2.88 -28.72 -3.99
CA TYR A 511 3.58 -29.01 -2.73
C TYR A 511 2.69 -28.81 -1.51
N ILE A 512 3.03 -29.48 -0.41
CA ILE A 512 2.61 -29.08 0.94
C ILE A 512 3.70 -28.23 1.58
N MET A 513 3.33 -27.07 2.11
CA MET A 513 4.24 -26.24 2.89
C MET A 513 4.46 -26.87 4.27
N PRO A 514 5.71 -27.18 4.69
CA PRO A 514 5.95 -27.71 6.02
C PRO A 514 5.64 -26.69 7.11
N ASP A 515 5.36 -27.17 8.31
CA ASP A 515 5.38 -26.34 9.51
C ASP A 515 6.83 -26.05 9.92
N ASP A 516 7.45 -25.07 9.24
CA ASP A 516 8.88 -24.76 9.35
C ASP A 516 9.11 -23.39 10.02
N PRO A 517 9.96 -23.28 11.06
CA PRO A 517 10.34 -22.01 11.68
C PRO A 517 10.86 -20.95 10.69
N LYS A 518 11.45 -21.36 9.56
CA LYS A 518 11.94 -20.44 8.50
C LYS A 518 10.84 -19.63 7.83
N LEU A 519 9.57 -20.03 7.99
CA LEU A 519 8.43 -19.22 7.58
C LEU A 519 8.28 -17.94 8.42
N GLY A 520 8.92 -17.86 9.59
CA GLY A 520 8.87 -16.69 10.47
C GLY A 520 7.43 -16.30 10.80
N GLN A 521 7.11 -15.01 10.64
CA GLN A 521 5.76 -14.47 10.85
C GLN A 521 4.68 -15.11 9.95
N PHE A 522 5.07 -15.63 8.79
CA PHE A 522 4.14 -16.25 7.83
C PHE A 522 3.77 -17.70 8.22
N ARG A 523 4.45 -18.29 9.20
CA ARG A 523 4.23 -19.67 9.65
C ARG A 523 2.76 -19.94 10.02
N GLY A 524 2.13 -19.02 10.76
CA GLY A 524 0.73 -19.17 11.19
C GLY A 524 -0.28 -19.23 10.04
N THR A 525 0.08 -18.68 8.88
CA THR A 525 -0.78 -18.68 7.68
C THR A 525 -0.45 -19.84 6.74
N PHE A 526 0.83 -20.11 6.48
CA PHE A 526 1.25 -21.01 5.42
C PHE A 526 1.59 -22.44 5.87
N ALA A 527 1.82 -22.69 7.17
CA ALA A 527 2.15 -24.03 7.65
C ALA A 527 1.07 -25.05 7.28
N ASN A 528 1.49 -26.21 6.75
CA ASN A 528 0.63 -27.31 6.28
C ASN A 528 -0.31 -26.97 5.10
N MET A 529 -0.13 -25.82 4.46
CA MET A 529 -0.95 -25.38 3.34
C MET A 529 -0.61 -26.14 2.05
N LEU A 530 -1.63 -26.55 1.29
CA LEU A 530 -1.46 -27.07 -0.07
C LEU A 530 -1.36 -25.92 -1.05
N GLY A 531 -0.28 -25.87 -1.80
CA GLY A 531 -0.03 -24.83 -2.78
C GLY A 531 0.72 -25.31 -3.99
N MET A 532 0.90 -24.39 -4.94
CA MET A 532 1.72 -24.59 -6.12
C MET A 532 2.92 -23.65 -6.05
N VAL A 533 4.11 -24.17 -6.35
CA VAL A 533 5.32 -23.36 -6.53
C VAL A 533 5.56 -23.15 -8.02
N GLU A 534 5.74 -21.90 -8.40
CA GLU A 534 6.13 -21.49 -9.74
C GLU A 534 7.30 -20.50 -9.68
N GLU A 535 8.13 -20.47 -10.72
CA GLU A 535 9.18 -19.45 -10.86
C GLU A 535 8.51 -18.10 -11.18
N ARG A 536 8.94 -17.04 -10.49
CA ARG A 536 8.49 -15.66 -10.73
C ARG A 536 9.57 -14.95 -11.55
N PRO A 537 9.32 -14.68 -12.84
CA PRO A 537 10.28 -13.96 -13.67
C PRO A 537 10.51 -12.56 -13.09
N THR A 538 11.76 -12.22 -12.76
CA THR A 538 12.13 -10.90 -12.22
C THR A 538 13.53 -10.49 -12.68
N ASN A 539 13.73 -9.18 -12.85
CA ASN A 539 15.05 -8.58 -13.10
C ASN A 539 15.78 -8.47 -11.76
N GLY A 540 16.74 -9.36 -11.46
CA GLY A 540 17.47 -9.28 -10.19
C GLY A 540 18.27 -10.51 -9.73
N GLY A 541 18.25 -11.61 -10.47
CA GLY A 541 19.03 -12.81 -10.17
C GLY A 541 20.49 -12.74 -10.62
N LYS A 542 21.37 -13.51 -9.97
CA LYS A 542 22.72 -13.80 -10.44
C LYS A 542 22.66 -14.88 -11.53
N GLY A 543 22.81 -14.48 -12.78
CA GLY A 543 22.85 -15.39 -13.93
C GLY A 543 21.90 -14.97 -15.05
N PRO A 544 21.76 -15.79 -16.12
CA PRO A 544 20.78 -15.53 -17.18
C PRO A 544 19.37 -15.46 -16.60
N LEU A 545 18.53 -14.56 -17.11
CA LEU A 545 17.17 -14.44 -16.59
C LEU A 545 16.42 -15.76 -16.80
N PRO A 546 15.61 -16.16 -15.80
CA PRO A 546 14.65 -17.21 -16.00
C PRO A 546 13.67 -16.75 -17.08
N PHE A 547 13.12 -17.70 -17.86
CA PHE A 547 12.23 -17.47 -19.00
C PHE A 547 12.91 -17.06 -20.33
N GLY A 548 12.81 -17.93 -21.35
CA GLY A 548 13.09 -17.57 -22.74
C GLY A 548 14.52 -17.14 -23.08
N ASN A 549 15.48 -17.19 -22.13
CA ASN A 549 16.78 -16.50 -22.21
C ASN A 549 16.62 -14.99 -22.41
N ALA A 550 15.64 -14.37 -21.73
CA ALA A 550 15.42 -12.94 -21.80
C ALA A 550 16.63 -12.15 -21.27
N ASP A 551 16.86 -10.97 -21.84
CA ASP A 551 17.81 -9.99 -21.31
C ASP A 551 17.14 -9.15 -20.20
N GLU A 552 15.85 -8.86 -20.37
CA GLU A 552 15.00 -8.09 -19.44
C GLU A 552 13.56 -8.65 -19.43
N ILE A 553 12.88 -8.51 -18.29
CA ILE A 553 11.49 -8.90 -18.08
C ILE A 553 10.67 -7.65 -17.78
N TYR A 554 9.66 -7.39 -18.60
CA TYR A 554 8.76 -6.25 -18.44
C TYR A 554 7.36 -6.72 -18.03
N LYS A 555 6.64 -5.90 -17.25
CA LYS A 555 5.20 -6.07 -17.12
C LYS A 555 4.51 -5.58 -18.40
N SER A 556 3.21 -5.90 -18.51
CA SER A 556 2.44 -5.56 -19.71
C SER A 556 2.42 -4.05 -19.98
N TYR A 557 2.28 -3.21 -18.96
CA TYR A 557 2.25 -1.75 -19.14
C TYR A 557 3.64 -1.20 -19.49
N ASP A 558 4.71 -1.64 -18.81
CA ASP A 558 6.09 -1.23 -19.14
C ASP A 558 6.41 -1.52 -20.61
N LEU A 559 5.99 -2.69 -21.11
CA LEU A 559 6.16 -3.05 -22.51
C LEU A 559 5.47 -2.07 -23.46
N PHE A 560 4.28 -1.57 -23.09
CA PHE A 560 3.58 -0.56 -23.91
C PHE A 560 4.27 0.81 -23.87
N HIS A 561 4.83 1.22 -22.73
CA HIS A 561 5.65 2.44 -22.63
C HIS A 561 6.90 2.33 -23.49
N GLU A 562 7.66 1.25 -23.33
CA GLU A 562 8.84 0.97 -24.15
C GLU A 562 8.50 0.99 -25.64
N MET A 563 7.39 0.40 -26.05
CA MET A 563 6.92 0.45 -27.44
C MET A 563 6.54 1.85 -27.93
N TYR A 564 6.11 2.74 -27.03
CA TYR A 564 5.73 4.11 -27.34
C TYR A 564 6.95 5.02 -27.47
N ASP A 565 7.88 4.91 -26.52
CA ASP A 565 9.09 5.74 -26.44
C ASP A 565 10.16 5.29 -27.44
N HIS A 566 10.24 4.00 -27.71
CA HIS A 566 11.26 3.39 -28.54
C HIS A 566 10.66 2.74 -29.81
N PRO A 567 10.70 3.42 -30.97
CA PRO A 567 10.05 2.96 -32.20
C PRO A 567 10.69 1.70 -32.81
N ASP A 568 11.85 1.28 -32.33
CA ASP A 568 12.57 0.06 -32.68
C ASP A 568 12.14 -1.17 -31.85
N VAL A 569 11.43 -0.97 -30.74
CA VAL A 569 10.82 -2.06 -29.99
C VAL A 569 9.69 -2.68 -30.81
N ARG A 570 9.71 -4.01 -30.93
CA ARG A 570 8.77 -4.80 -31.74
C ARG A 570 8.32 -6.03 -30.97
N LEU A 571 7.00 -6.24 -30.94
CA LEU A 571 6.38 -7.44 -30.39
C LEU A 571 6.49 -8.62 -31.37
N ASP A 572 6.74 -9.84 -30.88
CA ASP A 572 6.41 -11.05 -31.64
C ASP A 572 4.90 -11.20 -31.73
N THR A 573 4.32 -10.56 -32.74
CA THR A 573 2.88 -10.56 -33.00
C THR A 573 2.28 -11.95 -33.14
N ARG A 574 3.04 -12.96 -33.60
CA ARG A 574 2.52 -14.31 -33.81
C ARG A 574 2.47 -15.08 -32.50
N GLU A 575 3.50 -14.95 -31.67
CA GLU A 575 3.50 -15.54 -30.34
C GLU A 575 2.43 -14.89 -29.45
N PHE A 576 2.37 -13.56 -29.44
CA PHE A 576 1.36 -12.82 -28.68
C PHE A 576 -0.06 -13.21 -29.09
N ALA A 577 -0.37 -13.26 -30.40
CA ALA A 577 -1.68 -13.68 -30.87
C ALA A 577 -2.01 -15.12 -30.48
N ARG A 578 -1.03 -16.04 -30.57
CA ARG A 578 -1.23 -17.44 -30.14
C ARG A 578 -1.52 -17.54 -28.65
N ALA A 579 -0.80 -16.79 -27.82
CA ALA A 579 -1.03 -16.72 -26.38
C ALA A 579 -2.46 -16.22 -26.09
N ARG A 580 -2.85 -15.08 -26.66
CA ARG A 580 -4.18 -14.49 -26.44
C ARG A 580 -5.32 -15.36 -26.95
N MET A 581 -5.16 -16.00 -28.11
CA MET A 581 -6.15 -16.94 -28.63
C MET A 581 -6.31 -18.17 -27.72
N PHE A 582 -5.21 -18.68 -27.18
CA PHE A 582 -5.26 -19.78 -26.23
C PHE A 582 -5.95 -19.37 -24.93
N ASP A 583 -5.61 -18.20 -24.38
CA ASP A 583 -6.25 -17.64 -23.18
C ASP A 583 -7.78 -17.54 -23.37
N ILE A 584 -8.23 -17.00 -24.52
CA ILE A 584 -9.67 -16.92 -24.87
C ILE A 584 -10.31 -18.32 -24.96
N LEU A 585 -9.61 -19.31 -25.54
CA LEU A 585 -10.10 -20.67 -25.70
C LEU A 585 -10.36 -21.35 -24.34
N ILE A 586 -9.47 -21.14 -23.38
CA ILE A 586 -9.59 -21.73 -22.03
C ILE A 586 -10.38 -20.84 -21.06
N GLY A 587 -10.76 -19.63 -21.48
CA GLY A 587 -11.46 -18.66 -20.63
C GLY A 587 -10.56 -18.06 -19.55
N ASP A 588 -9.27 -17.92 -19.82
CA ASP A 588 -8.32 -17.26 -18.93
C ASP A 588 -8.31 -15.75 -19.22
N TRP A 589 -8.91 -15.00 -18.30
CA TRP A 589 -9.04 -13.54 -18.38
C TRP A 589 -8.14 -12.80 -17.38
N SER A 590 -7.33 -13.53 -16.61
CA SER A 590 -6.56 -13.01 -15.46
C SER A 590 -5.08 -13.35 -15.56
N LYS A 591 -4.53 -13.32 -16.78
CA LYS A 591 -3.12 -13.54 -17.02
C LYS A 591 -2.38 -12.24 -16.77
N HIS A 592 -1.45 -12.27 -15.82
CA HIS A 592 -0.58 -11.17 -15.42
C HIS A 592 0.81 -11.36 -16.02
#